data_AF-A0A9D5PZB1-F1
#
_entry.id   AF-A0A9D5PZB1-F1
#
_cell.length_a   1.000
_cell.length_b   1.000
_cell.length_c   1.000
_cell.angle_alpha   90.00
_cell.angle_beta   90.00
_cell.angle_gamma   90.00
#
_symmetry.space_group_name_H-M   'P 1'
#
loop_
_entity.id
_entity.type
_entity.pdbx_description
1 polymer ?
#
loop_
_entity_poly.entity_id
_entity_poly.type
_entity_poly.pdbx_seq_one_letter_code
_entity_poly.pdbx_strand_id
1 'polypeptide(L)'
;MKKILAVVLALVMCLAIVSCGVDKQPAIDAFNKTSAAFNEVSTVINADIESYDEEFITVMVDMANLLNEYQVILSDDTELTQEDVDAMIEWFGTVDAWVEEVKAALNA
;
A
#
# COMPACT_ATOMS: atom_id res chain seq x y z
N MET A 1 8.98 8.76 9.88
CA MET A 1 7.77 9.62 9.79
C MET A 1 7.87 10.75 8.74
N LYS A 2 8.34 11.99 9.03
CA LYS A 2 8.22 13.15 8.09
C LYS A 2 8.75 12.97 6.66
N LYS A 3 9.80 12.16 6.46
CA LYS A 3 10.40 11.94 5.12
C LYS A 3 9.68 10.88 4.29
N ILE A 4 8.98 9.95 4.95
CA ILE A 4 8.26 8.84 4.29
C ILE A 4 6.84 9.29 3.92
N LEU A 5 6.25 10.16 4.74
CA LEU A 5 4.97 10.84 4.50
C LEU A 5 4.87 11.48 3.11
N ALA A 6 5.95 12.06 2.60
CA ALA A 6 5.99 12.69 1.29
C ALA A 6 6.06 11.70 0.11
N VAL A 7 6.49 10.45 0.33
CA VAL A 7 6.75 9.48 -0.75
C VAL A 7 5.46 8.78 -1.19
N VAL A 8 4.51 8.58 -0.26
CA VAL A 8 3.28 7.82 -0.51
C VAL A 8 2.32 8.55 -1.46
N LEU A 9 2.28 9.88 -1.40
CA LEU A 9 1.39 10.74 -2.20
C LEU A 9 1.75 10.81 -3.70
N ALA A 10 2.94 10.35 -4.12
CA ALA A 10 3.46 10.60 -5.47
C ALA A 10 3.17 9.49 -6.49
N LEU A 11 2.61 8.34 -6.09
CA LEU A 11 2.57 7.12 -6.92
C LEU A 11 1.27 6.87 -7.69
N VAL A 12 0.36 7.84 -7.72
CA VAL A 12 -0.88 7.76 -8.51
C VAL A 12 -0.61 8.28 -9.92
N MET A 13 -0.32 7.36 -10.85
CA MET A 13 -0.57 7.41 -12.31
C MET A 13 0.63 6.92 -13.11
N CYS A 14 0.46 5.80 -13.80
CA CYS A 14 0.66 5.63 -15.26
C CYS A 14 0.64 4.13 -15.59
N LEU A 15 -0.54 3.49 -15.55
CA LEU A 15 -0.66 2.12 -16.06
C LEU A 15 -0.63 2.14 -17.60
N ALA A 16 0.44 1.64 -18.20
CA ALA A 16 0.60 1.64 -19.66
C ALA A 16 0.01 0.36 -20.26
N ILE A 17 -1.10 0.45 -21.00
CA ILE A 17 -1.85 -0.72 -21.51
C ILE A 17 -1.25 -1.23 -22.83
N VAL A 18 -0.11 -1.94 -22.82
CA VAL A 18 0.30 -2.82 -23.95
C VAL A 18 1.27 -3.92 -23.47
N SER A 19 0.80 -5.13 -23.17
CA SER A 19 1.66 -6.33 -23.27
C SER A 19 0.85 -7.64 -23.30
N CYS A 20 1.43 -8.66 -23.94
CA CYS A 20 0.86 -10.01 -24.00
C CYS A 20 0.95 -10.65 -22.60
N GLY A 21 -0.11 -10.51 -21.79
CA GLY A 21 -0.35 -11.19 -20.51
C GLY A 21 0.86 -11.33 -19.57
N VAL A 22 1.15 -10.29 -18.78
CA VAL A 22 2.14 -10.37 -17.69
C VAL A 22 1.58 -11.19 -16.52
N ASP A 23 2.46 -11.92 -15.84
CA ASP A 23 2.12 -12.64 -14.60
C ASP A 23 1.89 -11.66 -13.44
N LYS A 24 0.65 -11.58 -12.96
CA LYS A 24 0.27 -10.73 -11.82
C LYS A 24 0.61 -11.36 -10.46
N GLN A 25 0.95 -12.64 -10.40
CA GLN A 25 1.10 -13.37 -9.14
C GLN A 25 2.09 -12.73 -8.16
N PRO A 26 3.27 -12.20 -8.60
CA PRO A 26 4.19 -11.53 -7.69
C PRO A 26 3.59 -10.29 -7.02
N ALA A 27 2.80 -9.49 -7.74
CA ALA A 27 2.10 -8.34 -7.16
C ALA A 27 0.96 -8.76 -6.24
N ILE A 28 0.24 -9.84 -6.56
CA ILE A 28 -0.80 -10.41 -5.68
C ILE A 28 -0.19 -10.89 -4.35
N ASP A 29 0.94 -11.58 -4.40
CA ASP A 29 1.62 -12.08 -3.20
C ASP A 29 2.12 -10.91 -2.32
N ALA A 30 2.73 -9.89 -2.95
CA ALA A 30 3.16 -8.67 -2.27
C ALA A 30 1.97 -7.89 -1.67
N PHE A 31 0.86 -7.77 -2.41
CA PHE A 31 -0.39 -7.17 -1.93
C PHE A 31 -0.93 -7.90 -0.70
N ASN A 32 -1.05 -9.23 -0.76
CA ASN A 32 -1.62 -10.03 0.32
C ASN A 32 -0.80 -9.92 1.61
N LYS A 33 0.54 -9.96 1.49
CA LYS A 33 1.44 -9.75 2.65
C LYS A 33 1.24 -8.36 3.25
N THR A 34 1.28 -7.33 2.40
CA THR A 34 1.26 -5.93 2.82
C THR A 34 -0.10 -5.54 3.41
N SER A 35 -1.20 -5.93 2.77
CA SER A 35 -2.56 -5.66 3.25
C SER A 35 -2.84 -6.33 4.59
N ALA A 36 -2.35 -7.54 4.82
CA ALA A 36 -2.45 -8.20 6.12
C ALA A 36 -1.72 -7.41 7.21
N ALA A 37 -0.46 -7.03 6.96
CA ALA A 37 0.34 -6.26 7.91
C ALA A 37 -0.25 -4.85 8.18
N PHE A 38 -0.77 -4.20 7.14
CA PHE A 38 -1.45 -2.91 7.25
C PHE A 38 -2.75 -3.01 8.06
N ASN A 39 -3.54 -4.06 7.87
CA ASN A 39 -4.78 -4.28 8.62
C ASN A 39 -4.54 -4.52 10.12
N GLU A 40 -3.44 -5.19 10.47
CA GLU A 40 -3.02 -5.34 11.88
C GLU A 40 -2.78 -3.97 12.53
N VAL A 41 -1.97 -3.13 11.88
CA VAL A 41 -1.68 -1.77 12.37
C VAL A 41 -2.93 -0.90 12.41
N SER A 42 -3.76 -0.96 11.37
CA SER A 42 -5.05 -0.27 11.32
C SER A 42 -5.95 -0.64 12.49
N THR A 43 -6.00 -1.92 12.86
CA THR A 43 -6.81 -2.38 13.99
C THR A 43 -6.35 -1.78 15.30
N VAL A 44 -5.03 -1.72 15.53
CA VAL A 44 -4.45 -1.13 16.76
C VAL A 44 -4.70 0.38 16.81
N ILE A 45 -4.42 1.09 15.71
CA ILE A 45 -4.64 2.55 15.62
C ILE A 45 -6.12 2.88 15.83
N ASN A 46 -7.03 2.16 15.17
CA ASN A 46 -8.47 2.41 15.27
C ASN A 46 -9.02 2.20 16.69
N ALA A 47 -8.35 1.39 17.52
CA ALA A 47 -8.75 1.19 18.91
C ALA A 47 -8.47 2.42 19.80
N ASP A 48 -7.54 3.29 19.41
CA ASP A 48 -7.18 4.52 20.12
C ASP A 48 -6.94 5.68 19.15
N ILE A 49 -7.86 5.84 18.18
CA ILE A 49 -7.67 6.75 17.04
C ILE A 49 -7.48 8.21 17.46
N GLU A 50 -8.05 8.62 18.60
CA GLU A 50 -7.95 9.97 19.15
C GLU A 50 -6.55 10.31 19.67
N SER A 51 -5.69 9.30 19.90
CA SER A 51 -4.30 9.50 20.32
C SER A 51 -3.35 9.88 19.17
N TYR A 52 -3.81 9.78 17.92
CA TYR A 52 -3.02 10.08 16.73
C TYR A 52 -3.46 11.39 16.08
N ASP A 53 -2.51 12.09 15.45
CA ASP A 53 -2.81 13.33 14.74
C ASP A 53 -3.52 13.09 13.39
N GLU A 54 -4.21 14.13 12.91
CA GLU A 54 -4.99 14.08 11.67
C GLU A 54 -4.11 13.79 10.43
N GLU A 55 -2.86 14.23 10.42
CA GLU A 55 -1.91 13.98 9.33
C GLU A 55 -1.59 12.48 9.23
N PHE A 56 -1.33 11.84 10.36
CA PHE A 56 -1.10 10.40 10.44
C PHE A 56 -2.34 9.59 10.03
N ILE A 57 -3.53 9.98 10.51
CA ILE A 57 -4.79 9.33 10.11
C ILE A 57 -5.07 9.52 8.62
N THR A 58 -4.76 10.69 8.05
CA THR A 58 -4.90 10.93 6.60
C THR A 58 -4.02 9.98 5.79
N VAL A 59 -2.76 9.77 6.18
CA VAL A 59 -1.85 8.84 5.51
C VAL A 59 -2.38 7.41 5.54
N MET A 60 -2.91 6.97 6.69
CA MET A 60 -3.54 5.67 6.83
C MET A 60 -4.72 5.49 5.85
N VAL A 61 -5.59 6.50 5.76
CA VAL A 61 -6.73 6.46 4.85
C VAL A 61 -6.28 6.43 3.40
N ASP A 62 -5.27 7.22 3.01
CA ASP A 62 -4.74 7.25 1.65
C ASP A 62 -4.13 5.91 1.24
N MET A 63 -3.35 5.28 2.14
CA MET A 63 -2.81 3.93 1.92
C MET A 63 -3.91 2.88 1.79
N ALA A 64 -4.94 2.94 2.64
CA ALA A 64 -6.07 2.02 2.56
C ALA A 64 -6.84 2.16 1.24
N ASN A 65 -7.05 3.39 0.78
CA ASN A 65 -7.71 3.67 -0.50
C ASN A 65 -6.93 3.08 -1.68
N LEU A 66 -5.61 3.28 -1.71
CA LEU A 66 -4.77 2.78 -2.80
C LEU A 66 -4.58 1.26 -2.74
N LEU A 67 -4.51 0.64 -1.55
CA LEU A 67 -4.57 -0.81 -1.39
C LEU A 67 -5.88 -1.37 -2.00
N ASN A 68 -7.02 -0.74 -1.71
CA ASN A 68 -8.30 -1.18 -2.28
C ASN A 68 -8.34 -1.03 -3.80
N GLU A 69 -7.79 0.05 -4.36
CA GLU A 69 -7.68 0.24 -5.81
C GLU A 69 -6.84 -0.86 -6.47
N TYR A 70 -5.66 -1.15 -5.90
CA TYR A 70 -4.79 -2.21 -6.37
C TYR A 70 -5.40 -3.60 -6.20
N GLN A 71 -6.18 -3.85 -5.15
CA GLN A 71 -6.94 -5.09 -5.01
C GLN A 71 -7.88 -5.32 -6.20
N VAL A 72 -8.61 -4.28 -6.62
CA VAL A 72 -9.54 -4.35 -7.76
C VAL A 72 -8.77 -4.63 -9.05
N ILE A 73 -7.68 -3.90 -9.32
CA ILE A 73 -6.85 -4.08 -10.52
C ILE A 73 -6.25 -5.48 -10.62
N LEU A 74 -5.75 -6.00 -9.49
CA LEU A 74 -5.14 -7.33 -9.42
C LEU A 74 -6.18 -8.47 -9.51
N SER A 75 -7.42 -8.23 -9.08
CA SER A 75 -8.50 -9.23 -9.11
C SER A 75 -9.28 -9.26 -10.42
N ASP A 76 -9.20 -8.19 -11.21
CA ASP A 76 -9.89 -8.06 -12.50
C ASP A 76 -9.01 -8.52 -13.67
N ASP A 77 -9.62 -8.68 -14.85
CA ASP A 77 -8.97 -9.03 -16.12
C ASP A 77 -8.20 -7.83 -16.73
N THR A 78 -7.95 -6.78 -15.97
CA THR A 78 -7.18 -5.60 -16.40
C THR A 78 -5.80 -6.03 -16.92
N GLU A 79 -5.48 -5.75 -18.18
CA GLU A 79 -4.14 -6.03 -18.72
C GLU A 79 -3.12 -5.08 -18.11
N LEU A 80 -2.03 -5.64 -17.57
CA LEU A 80 -0.92 -4.91 -16.98
C LEU A 80 0.36 -5.16 -17.78
N THR A 81 1.26 -4.18 -17.75
CA THR A 81 2.66 -4.38 -18.16
C THR A 81 3.51 -4.86 -16.98
N GLN A 82 4.74 -5.28 -17.28
CA GLN A 82 5.70 -5.61 -16.22
C GLN A 82 6.05 -4.37 -15.40
N GLU A 83 6.12 -3.19 -16.04
CA GLU A 83 6.35 -1.92 -15.35
C GLU A 83 5.24 -1.62 -14.33
N ASP A 84 3.99 -1.87 -14.70
CA ASP A 84 2.85 -1.74 -13.79
C ASP A 84 2.97 -2.66 -12.58
N VAL A 85 3.27 -3.94 -12.82
CA VAL A 85 3.44 -4.95 -11.77
C VAL A 85 4.60 -4.59 -10.84
N ASP A 86 5.73 -4.15 -11.40
CA ASP A 86 6.91 -3.76 -10.64
C ASP A 86 6.63 -2.51 -9.80
N ALA A 87 5.93 -1.52 -10.35
CA ALA A 87 5.52 -0.31 -9.63
C ALA A 87 4.58 -0.62 -8.46
N MET A 88 3.63 -1.54 -8.65
CA MET A 88 2.76 -2.01 -7.56
C MET A 88 3.59 -2.68 -6.45
N ILE A 89 4.52 -3.57 -6.81
CA ILE A 89 5.41 -4.26 -5.84
C ILE A 89 6.27 -3.26 -5.06
N GLU A 90 6.85 -2.26 -5.74
CA GLU A 90 7.63 -1.20 -5.09
C GLU A 90 6.79 -0.39 -4.10
N TRP A 91 5.57 -0.03 -4.51
CA TRP A 91 4.64 0.68 -3.63
C TRP A 91 4.26 -0.17 -2.41
N PHE A 92 3.94 -1.46 -2.59
CA PHE A 92 3.68 -2.38 -1.48
C PHE A 92 4.87 -2.48 -0.52
N GLY A 93 6.10 -2.51 -1.04
CA GLY A 93 7.31 -2.47 -0.22
C GLY A 93 7.44 -1.20 0.62
N THR A 94 6.99 -0.05 0.08
CA THR A 94 6.95 1.22 0.82
C THR A 94 5.93 1.17 1.97
N VAL A 95 4.75 0.60 1.73
CA VAL A 95 3.73 0.41 2.76
C VAL A 95 4.19 -0.57 3.83
N ASP A 96 4.80 -1.70 3.47
CA ASP A 96 5.36 -2.69 4.40
C ASP A 96 6.41 -2.05 5.31
N ALA A 97 7.35 -1.26 4.76
CA ALA A 97 8.34 -0.53 5.54
C ALA A 97 7.72 0.48 6.51
N TRP A 98 6.68 1.21 6.06
CA TRP A 98 5.96 2.15 6.91
C TRP A 98 5.23 1.44 8.06
N VAL A 99 4.57 0.32 7.78
CA VAL A 99 3.89 -0.52 8.78
C VAL A 99 4.86 -0.99 9.85
N GLU A 100 6.06 -1.43 9.46
CA GLU A 100 7.10 -1.85 10.41
C GLU A 100 7.60 -0.69 11.29
N GLU A 101 7.75 0.52 10.74
CA GLU A 101 8.07 1.71 11.55
C GLU A 101 6.98 2.01 12.60
N VAL A 102 5.71 1.93 12.21
CA VAL A 102 4.59 2.16 13.12
C VAL A 102 4.53 1.08 14.19
N LYS A 103 4.67 -0.21 13.82
CA LYS A 103 4.75 -1.31 14.79
C LYS A 103 5.88 -1.11 15.79
N ALA A 104 7.05 -0.64 15.34
CA ALA A 104 8.17 -0.34 16.23
C ALA A 104 7.83 0.80 17.19
N ALA A 105 7.16 1.86 16.71
CA ALA A 105 6.74 2.99 17.55
C ALA A 105 5.66 2.62 18.59
N LEU A 106 4.73 1.73 18.24
CA LEU A 106 3.67 1.25 19.14
C LEU A 106 4.21 0.41 20.31
N ASN A 107 5.36 -0.24 20.12
CA ASN A 107 5.98 -1.10 21.12
C ASN A 107 7.14 -0.43 21.90
N ALA A 108 7.38 0.87 21.66
CA ALA A 108 8.44 1.65 22.28
C ALA A 108 7.98 2.33 23.58
#